data_AF-A0A8S3T0B8-F1
#
_entry.id   AF-A0A8S3T0B8-F1
#
_cell.length_a   1.000
_cell.length_b   1.000
_cell.length_c   1.000
_cell.angle_alpha   90.00
_cell.angle_beta   90.00
_cell.angle_gamma   90.00
#
_symmetry.space_group_name_H-M   'P 1'
#
loop_
_entity.id
_entity.type
_entity.pdbx_description
1 polymer ?
#
loop_
_entity_poly.entity_id
_entity_poly.type
_entity_poly.pdbx_seq_one_letter_code
_entity_poly.pdbx_strand_id
1 'polypeptide(L)'
;MLERNNSRLSGAQDESRICKYYNIGDCWRGDRCPYRHVEVTSDGVTLDQELVYGAVDEYYMEKILPEPGTWVAVEVTTVLNPGHFYVSLPFGKSAIDNLKEKEEIDKKDDWQMNFDQLISEMQEEYSKGSHNEDTTVDKAPGEIVAAKFTSDGKWYRARVLIVEENS
;
A
#
# COMPACT_ATOMS: atom_id res chain seq x y z
N MET A 1 -6.84 12.01 1.00
CA MET A 1 -7.19 11.28 2.23
C MET A 1 -7.34 9.83 1.78
N LEU A 2 -6.40 8.96 2.16
CA LEU A 2 -6.38 7.56 1.72
C LEU A 2 -7.44 6.78 2.52
N GLU A 3 -8.28 6.00 1.85
CA GLU A 3 -9.29 5.16 2.51
C GLU A 3 -8.67 3.89 3.10
N ARG A 4 -9.12 3.54 4.31
CA ARG A 4 -8.65 2.41 5.11
C ARG A 4 -9.52 1.18 4.84
N ASN A 5 -9.48 0.63 3.62
CA ASN A 5 -10.44 -0.41 3.22
C ASN A 5 -9.89 -1.83 3.16
N ASN A 6 -8.68 -2.08 3.68
CA ASN A 6 -8.13 -3.43 3.79
C ASN A 6 -7.73 -3.73 5.24
N SER A 7 -7.77 -5.00 5.66
CA SER A 7 -7.30 -5.42 6.98
C SER A 7 -6.33 -6.58 6.93
N ARG A 8 -5.30 -6.54 7.80
CA ARG A 8 -4.35 -7.64 8.07
C ARG A 8 -4.51 -8.10 9.52
N LEU A 9 -4.09 -9.31 9.87
CA LEU A 9 -4.08 -9.73 11.27
C LEU A 9 -3.03 -8.90 12.04
N SER A 10 -3.26 -8.58 13.31
CA SER A 10 -2.21 -7.97 14.12
C SER A 10 -1.35 -9.04 14.76
N GLY A 11 -0.02 -8.85 14.73
CA GLY A 11 0.91 -9.69 15.51
C GLY A 11 0.60 -9.58 17.00
N ALA A 12 1.20 -10.45 17.82
CA ALA A 12 0.95 -10.52 19.26
C ALA A 12 1.28 -9.19 19.99
N GLN A 13 0.32 -8.27 20.01
CA GLN A 13 0.42 -7.04 20.77
C GLN A 13 0.12 -7.37 22.22
N ASP A 14 1.19 -7.52 22.99
CA ASP A 14 1.19 -7.50 24.45
C ASP A 14 0.32 -8.61 25.09
N GLU A 15 0.95 -9.75 25.38
CA GLU A 15 0.37 -10.86 26.15
C GLU A 15 -0.25 -10.42 27.49
N SER A 16 0.03 -9.20 27.96
CA SER A 16 -0.25 -8.78 29.33
C SER A 16 -1.72 -8.58 29.70
N ARG A 17 -2.71 -8.77 28.81
CA ARG A 17 -4.13 -8.59 29.18
C ARG A 17 -5.17 -9.57 28.62
N ILE A 18 -4.79 -10.65 27.93
CA ILE A 18 -5.77 -11.62 27.39
C ILE A 18 -6.13 -12.69 28.43
N CYS A 19 -7.42 -13.01 28.55
CA CYS A 19 -7.89 -14.02 29.50
C CYS A 19 -7.60 -15.44 28.99
N LYS A 20 -6.57 -16.08 29.54
CA LYS A 20 -6.22 -17.48 29.22
C LYS A 20 -7.34 -18.51 29.43
N TYR A 21 -8.33 -18.23 30.29
CA TYR A 21 -9.41 -19.15 30.61
C TYR A 21 -10.63 -19.00 29.70
N TYR A 22 -10.71 -17.94 28.91
CA TYR A 22 -11.85 -17.68 28.02
C TYR A 22 -11.93 -18.71 26.88
N ASN A 23 -10.81 -18.96 26.19
CA ASN A 23 -10.75 -19.91 25.06
C ASN A 23 -10.91 -21.39 25.46
N ILE A 24 -10.72 -21.70 26.74
CA ILE A 24 -10.95 -23.05 27.29
C ILE A 24 -12.42 -23.21 27.72
N GLY A 25 -13.22 -22.13 27.67
CA GLY A 25 -14.61 -22.10 28.13
C GLY A 25 -14.77 -22.07 29.65
N ASP A 26 -13.70 -21.80 30.40
CA ASP A 26 -13.64 -21.97 31.86
C ASP A 26 -13.54 -20.62 32.62
N CYS A 27 -13.79 -19.50 31.93
CA CYS A 27 -13.81 -18.18 32.55
C CYS A 27 -15.12 -17.92 33.31
N TRP A 28 -15.10 -18.15 34.61
CA TRP A 28 -16.23 -17.91 35.53
C TRP A 28 -16.52 -16.42 35.82
N ARG A 29 -15.66 -15.50 35.36
CA ARG A 29 -15.81 -14.05 35.61
C ARG A 29 -16.70 -13.33 34.60
N GLY A 30 -17.00 -13.96 33.46
CA GLY A 30 -17.83 -13.39 32.39
C GLY A 30 -17.38 -11.98 32.01
N ASP A 31 -18.33 -11.06 31.80
CA ASP A 31 -18.05 -9.67 31.39
C ASP A 31 -17.36 -8.82 32.47
N ARG A 32 -17.23 -9.33 33.70
CA ARG A 32 -16.49 -8.67 34.79
C ARG A 32 -15.02 -9.10 34.87
N CYS A 33 -14.54 -9.85 33.89
CA CYS A 33 -13.15 -10.26 33.85
C CYS A 33 -12.25 -9.03 33.62
N PRO A 34 -11.20 -8.82 34.44
CA PRO A 34 -10.24 -7.73 34.22
C PRO A 34 -9.33 -7.97 33.00
N TYR A 35 -9.40 -9.17 32.40
CA TYR A 35 -8.65 -9.58 31.22
C TYR A 35 -9.58 -9.65 30.03
N ARG A 36 -9.09 -9.24 28.86
CA ARG A 36 -9.83 -9.18 27.59
C ARG A 36 -10.19 -10.61 27.14
N HIS A 37 -11.45 -10.81 26.79
CA HIS A 37 -11.94 -12.04 26.16
C HIS A 37 -11.78 -11.88 24.65
N VAL A 38 -10.80 -12.59 24.07
CA VAL A 38 -10.53 -12.60 22.63
C VAL A 38 -10.33 -14.05 22.22
N GLU A 39 -10.93 -14.45 21.10
CA GLU A 39 -10.67 -15.73 20.47
C GLU A 39 -9.24 -15.72 19.91
N VAL A 40 -8.41 -16.64 20.41
CA VAL A 40 -7.03 -16.84 19.96
C VAL A 40 -7.01 -18.15 19.18
N THR A 41 -6.42 -18.15 17.99
CA THR A 41 -6.25 -19.37 17.19
C THR A 41 -5.22 -20.31 17.84
N SER A 42 -5.15 -21.57 17.40
CA SER A 42 -4.16 -22.55 17.90
C SER A 42 -2.71 -22.05 17.82
N ASP A 43 -2.47 -21.10 16.93
CA ASP A 43 -1.14 -20.60 16.59
C ASP A 43 -0.77 -19.35 17.42
N GLY A 44 -1.60 -18.97 18.39
CA GLY A 44 -1.32 -17.87 19.31
C GLY A 44 -1.58 -16.47 18.75
N VAL A 45 -2.18 -16.37 17.56
CA VAL A 45 -2.53 -15.11 16.90
C VAL A 45 -3.95 -14.71 17.31
N THR A 46 -4.14 -13.44 17.70
CA THR A 46 -5.49 -12.93 17.93
C THR A 46 -6.18 -12.69 16.59
N LEU A 47 -7.50 -12.91 16.51
CA LEU A 47 -8.30 -12.56 15.33
C LEU A 47 -8.47 -11.04 15.13
N ASP A 48 -7.67 -10.22 15.82
CA ASP A 48 -7.71 -8.77 15.69
C ASP A 48 -7.22 -8.38 14.28
N GLN A 49 -8.03 -7.58 13.60
CA GLN A 49 -7.76 -7.07 12.26
C GLN A 49 -7.30 -5.61 12.33
N GLU A 50 -6.11 -5.31 11.83
CA GLU A 50 -5.57 -3.97 11.67
C GLU A 50 -5.90 -3.44 10.27
N LEU A 51 -6.48 -2.24 10.19
CA LEU A 51 -6.73 -1.59 8.91
C LEU A 51 -5.42 -1.12 8.27
N VAL A 52 -5.21 -1.48 7.01
CA VAL A 52 -4.04 -1.10 6.20
C VAL A 52 -4.42 -0.14 5.09
N TYR A 53 -3.41 0.57 4.58
CA TYR A 53 -3.56 1.42 3.40
C TYR A 53 -3.71 0.54 2.15
N GLY A 54 -4.94 0.52 1.62
CA GLY A 54 -5.29 -0.14 0.37
C GLY A 54 -5.14 0.78 -0.85
N ALA A 55 -5.55 0.29 -2.02
CA ALA A 55 -5.50 1.03 -3.28
C ALA A 55 -6.11 2.44 -3.21
N VAL A 56 -5.68 3.30 -4.13
CA VAL A 56 -6.17 4.69 -4.24
C VAL A 56 -7.67 4.69 -4.52
N ASP A 57 -8.41 5.49 -3.76
CA ASP A 57 -9.86 5.72 -3.90
C ASP A 57 -10.21 6.10 -5.36
N GLU A 58 -11.29 5.51 -5.87
CA GLU A 58 -11.83 5.69 -7.23
C GLU A 58 -12.03 7.17 -7.56
N TYR A 59 -12.43 7.97 -6.57
CA TYR A 59 -12.57 9.42 -6.69
C TYR A 59 -11.26 10.13 -7.07
N TYR A 60 -10.12 9.65 -6.57
CA TYR A 60 -8.81 10.23 -6.91
C TYR A 60 -8.35 9.79 -8.30
N MET A 61 -8.72 8.59 -8.75
CA MET A 61 -8.40 8.14 -10.11
C MET A 61 -9.09 9.03 -11.15
N GLU A 62 -10.38 9.32 -10.97
CA GLU A 62 -11.13 10.19 -11.88
C GLU A 62 -10.52 11.59 -12.01
N LYS A 63 -9.95 12.13 -10.93
CA LYS A 63 -9.31 13.46 -10.96
C LYS A 63 -8.01 13.51 -11.75
N ILE A 64 -7.31 12.39 -11.88
CA ILE A 64 -6.00 12.27 -12.53
C ILE A 64 -6.17 12.00 -14.03
N LEU A 65 -7.31 11.46 -14.46
CA LEU A 65 -7.57 11.14 -15.86
C LEU A 65 -7.80 12.42 -16.70
N PRO A 66 -7.32 12.43 -17.96
CA PRO A 66 -7.63 13.50 -18.91
C PRO A 66 -9.10 13.41 -19.35
N GLU A 67 -9.67 14.56 -19.72
CA GLU A 67 -11.02 14.61 -20.24
C GLU A 67 -11.11 13.89 -21.61
N PRO A 68 -12.17 13.11 -21.87
CA PRO A 68 -12.34 12.41 -23.14
C PRO A 68 -12.22 13.36 -24.34
N GLY A 69 -11.38 12.97 -25.32
CA GLY A 69 -11.10 13.77 -26.51
C GLY A 69 -9.91 14.73 -26.38
N THR A 70 -9.29 14.82 -25.20
CA THR A 70 -8.06 15.60 -24.98
C THR A 70 -6.84 14.79 -25.42
N TRP A 71 -5.97 15.39 -26.22
CA TRP A 71 -4.67 14.82 -26.57
C TRP A 71 -3.65 15.15 -25.48
N VAL A 72 -3.10 14.11 -24.85
CA VAL A 72 -2.07 14.25 -23.81
C VAL A 72 -0.80 13.50 -24.22
N ALA A 73 0.34 13.99 -23.74
CA ALA A 73 1.60 13.27 -23.91
C ALA A 73 1.68 12.14 -22.87
N VAL A 74 2.06 10.95 -23.34
CA VAL A 74 2.24 9.75 -22.52
C VAL A 74 3.60 9.13 -22.82
N GLU A 75 4.18 8.50 -21.81
CA GLU A 75 5.34 7.62 -21.99
C GLU A 75 4.92 6.19 -21.68
N VAL A 76 5.22 5.27 -22.60
CA VAL A 76 4.87 3.85 -22.44
C VAL A 76 5.90 3.22 -21.51
N THR A 77 5.46 2.76 -20.34
CA THR A 77 6.35 2.21 -19.31
C THR A 77 6.43 0.69 -19.35
N THR A 78 5.36 0.00 -19.72
CA THR A 78 5.33 -1.47 -19.78
C THR A 78 4.34 -1.94 -20.82
N VAL A 79 4.73 -2.91 -21.65
CA VAL A 79 3.87 -3.49 -22.68
C VAL A 79 3.74 -4.99 -22.43
N LEU A 80 2.52 -5.46 -22.19
CA LEU A 80 2.22 -6.89 -22.17
C LEU A 80 1.73 -7.35 -23.55
N ASN A 81 0.82 -6.58 -24.14
CA ASN A 81 0.34 -6.73 -25.52
C ASN A 81 -0.32 -5.40 -26.00
N PRO A 82 -0.72 -5.27 -27.28
CA PRO A 82 -1.30 -4.02 -27.79
C PRO A 82 -2.59 -3.56 -27.08
N GLY A 83 -3.33 -4.46 -26.44
CA GLY A 83 -4.53 -4.14 -25.66
C GLY A 83 -4.29 -4.02 -24.15
N HIS A 84 -3.07 -4.32 -23.67
CA HIS A 84 -2.72 -4.31 -22.26
C HIS A 84 -1.30 -3.79 -22.09
N PHE A 85 -1.20 -2.50 -21.80
CA PHE A 85 0.04 -1.80 -21.55
C PHE A 85 -0.20 -0.69 -20.53
N TYR A 86 0.88 -0.17 -19.97
CA TYR A 86 0.86 0.88 -18.97
C TYR A 86 1.59 2.11 -19.49
N VAL A 87 1.10 3.28 -19.08
CA VAL A 87 1.68 4.57 -19.44
C VAL A 87 1.85 5.44 -18.22
N SER A 88 2.86 6.30 -18.25
CA SER A 88 3.02 7.44 -17.34
C SER A 88 2.56 8.73 -18.04
N LEU A 89 2.02 9.67 -17.25
CA LEU A 89 1.61 11.00 -17.70
C LEU A 89 2.63 12.03 -17.18
N PRO A 90 3.75 12.28 -17.88
CA PRO A 90 4.83 13.13 -17.38
C PRO A 90 4.39 14.57 -17.13
N PHE A 91 3.40 15.08 -17.88
CA PHE A 91 2.83 16.43 -17.73
C PHE A 91 1.42 16.42 -17.14
N GLY A 92 1.06 15.33 -16.46
CA GLY A 92 -0.28 15.09 -15.92
C GLY A 92 -1.35 15.10 -17.03
N LYS A 93 -2.51 15.68 -16.74
CA LYS A 93 -3.65 15.76 -17.66
C LYS A 93 -3.58 16.94 -18.65
N SER A 94 -2.44 17.61 -18.74
CA SER A 94 -2.28 18.79 -19.58
C SER A 94 -2.36 18.41 -21.07
N ALA A 95 -3.15 19.16 -21.84
CA ALA A 95 -3.25 18.97 -23.28
C ALA A 95 -1.90 19.24 -23.97
N ILE A 96 -1.58 18.47 -25.01
CA ILE A 96 -0.32 18.55 -25.76
C ILE A 96 -0.07 19.93 -26.37
N ASP A 97 -1.14 20.64 -26.74
CA ASP A 97 -1.06 21.98 -27.32
C ASP A 97 -0.51 23.01 -26.31
N ASN A 98 -0.84 22.83 -25.03
CA ASN A 98 -0.40 23.70 -23.93
C ASN A 98 1.04 23.40 -23.48
N LEU A 99 1.66 22.31 -23.95
CA LEU A 99 3.03 21.96 -23.58
C LEU A 99 4.08 22.86 -24.23
N LYS A 100 3.76 23.43 -25.41
CA LYS A 100 4.67 24.34 -26.13
C LYS A 100 4.85 25.69 -25.42
N GLU A 101 3.90 26.09 -24.58
CA GLU A 101 3.96 27.33 -23.80
C GLU A 101 4.50 27.11 -22.37
N LYS A 102 4.60 25.85 -21.92
CA LYS A 102 4.96 25.48 -20.55
C LYS A 102 6.45 25.27 -20.29
N GLU A 103 7.30 25.27 -21.32
CA GLU A 103 8.77 25.16 -21.13
C GLU A 103 9.35 26.30 -20.25
N GLU A 104 8.69 27.48 -20.18
CA GLU A 104 9.17 28.62 -19.37
C GLU A 104 8.43 28.84 -18.03
N ILE A 105 7.23 28.28 -17.83
CA ILE A 105 6.35 28.67 -16.69
C ILE A 105 6.33 27.62 -15.56
N ASP A 106 6.61 26.34 -15.84
CA ASP A 106 6.26 25.22 -14.95
C ASP A 106 7.34 24.82 -13.91
N LYS A 107 8.13 25.77 -13.38
CA LYS A 107 9.03 25.50 -12.22
C LYS A 107 8.37 25.74 -10.86
N LYS A 108 7.11 26.21 -10.81
CA LYS A 108 6.58 26.85 -9.59
C LYS A 108 5.27 26.30 -9.02
N ASP A 109 4.47 25.56 -9.78
CA ASP A 109 3.21 24.95 -9.29
C ASP A 109 3.20 23.42 -9.42
N ASP A 110 4.38 22.80 -9.22
CA ASP A 110 4.55 21.36 -9.34
C ASP A 110 4.12 20.65 -8.04
N TRP A 111 2.81 20.44 -7.90
CA TRP A 111 2.25 19.48 -6.94
C TRP A 111 2.46 18.03 -7.38
N GLN A 112 3.09 17.81 -8.54
CA GLN A 112 3.70 16.53 -8.88
C GLN A 112 4.92 16.41 -7.96
N MET A 113 4.78 15.69 -6.84
CA MET A 113 5.96 15.11 -6.21
C MET A 113 6.69 14.36 -7.33
N ASN A 114 7.82 14.91 -7.77
CA ASN A 114 8.55 14.42 -8.93
C ASN A 114 8.75 12.92 -8.72
N PHE A 115 8.22 12.09 -9.62
CA PHE A 115 8.29 10.64 -9.50
C PHE A 115 9.72 10.19 -9.19
N ASP A 116 10.70 10.88 -9.77
CA ASP A 116 12.13 10.67 -9.53
C ASP A 116 12.54 10.99 -8.09
N GLN A 117 12.00 12.06 -7.50
CA GLN A 117 12.24 12.40 -6.09
C GLN A 117 11.70 11.31 -5.18
N LEU A 118 10.45 10.85 -5.38
CA LEU A 118 9.88 9.76 -4.59
C LEU A 118 10.74 8.50 -4.70
N ILE A 119 11.11 8.11 -5.93
CA ILE A 119 11.93 6.92 -6.14
C ILE A 119 13.29 7.09 -5.45
N SER A 120 13.91 8.26 -5.51
CA SER A 120 15.18 8.55 -4.84
C SER A 120 15.07 8.44 -3.32
N GLU A 121 14.05 9.05 -2.72
CA GLU A 121 13.78 8.97 -1.27
C GLU A 121 13.53 7.51 -0.84
N MET A 122 12.76 6.75 -1.63
CA MET A 122 12.56 5.32 -1.38
C MET A 122 13.88 4.53 -1.42
N GLN A 123 14.77 4.83 -2.36
CA GLN A 123 16.07 4.15 -2.42
C GLN A 123 16.89 4.45 -1.18
N GLU A 124 16.92 5.71 -0.77
CA GLU A 124 17.69 6.14 0.38
C GLU A 124 17.19 5.48 1.67
N GLU A 125 15.88 5.54 1.93
CA GLU A 125 15.31 5.02 3.18
C GLU A 125 15.35 3.48 3.24
N TYR A 126 14.95 2.80 2.17
CA TYR A 126 14.84 1.34 2.21
C TYR A 126 16.17 0.60 2.00
N SER A 127 17.24 1.29 1.59
CA SER A 127 18.57 0.69 1.45
C SER A 127 19.44 0.77 2.70
N LYS A 128 19.05 1.52 3.74
CA LYS A 128 19.84 1.77 4.97
C LYS A 128 20.02 0.56 5.91
N GLY A 129 19.60 -0.65 5.53
CA GLY A 129 19.76 -1.88 6.31
C GLY A 129 18.56 -2.22 7.20
N SER A 130 18.52 -3.48 7.67
CA SER A 130 17.40 -4.22 8.28
C SER A 130 16.14 -3.43 8.65
N HIS A 131 15.19 -3.38 7.72
CA HIS A 131 13.79 -3.11 8.07
C HIS A 131 13.28 -4.34 8.79
N ASN A 132 12.92 -4.18 10.06
CA ASN A 132 12.37 -5.27 10.87
C ASN A 132 10.94 -5.49 10.41
N GLU A 133 10.78 -6.19 9.29
CA GLU A 133 9.48 -6.61 8.83
C GLU A 133 8.98 -7.68 9.79
N ASP A 134 7.90 -7.35 10.48
CA ASP A 134 7.20 -8.33 11.30
C ASP A 134 6.69 -9.44 10.37
N THR A 135 7.41 -10.55 10.35
CA THR A 135 7.10 -11.74 9.56
C THR A 135 6.08 -12.65 10.25
N THR A 136 5.60 -12.26 11.43
CA THR A 136 4.59 -13.03 12.15
C THR A 136 3.19 -12.88 11.56
N VAL A 137 3.02 -11.92 10.63
CA VAL A 137 1.75 -11.66 9.96
C VAL A 137 1.96 -11.47 8.46
N ASP A 138 1.18 -12.20 7.68
CA ASP A 138 1.07 -11.98 6.25
C ASP A 138 0.44 -10.62 5.90
N LYS A 139 0.88 -10.05 4.77
CA LYS A 139 0.31 -8.81 4.23
C LYS A 139 -1.10 -9.03 3.69
N ALA A 140 -1.95 -8.02 3.73
CA ALA A 140 -3.28 -8.14 3.16
C ALA A 140 -3.25 -7.97 1.62
N PRO A 141 -4.00 -8.76 0.83
CA PRO A 141 -4.23 -8.46 -0.58
C PRO A 141 -4.73 -7.03 -0.78
N GLY A 142 -4.09 -6.29 -1.69
CA GLY A 142 -4.35 -4.88 -1.97
C GLY A 142 -3.57 -3.88 -1.10
N GLU A 143 -2.86 -4.32 -0.06
CA GLU A 143 -1.97 -3.48 0.75
C GLU A 143 -0.85 -2.87 -0.13
N ILE A 144 -0.59 -1.58 0.05
CA ILE A 144 0.53 -0.89 -0.60
C ILE A 144 1.78 -1.04 0.25
N VAL A 145 2.83 -1.59 -0.36
CA VAL A 145 4.11 -1.89 0.30
C VAL A 145 5.29 -1.30 -0.46
N ALA A 146 6.42 -1.14 0.21
CA ALA A 146 7.70 -0.97 -0.45
C ALA A 146 8.27 -2.36 -0.74
N ALA A 147 8.54 -2.67 -2.00
CA ALA A 147 9.09 -3.96 -2.42
C ALA A 147 10.37 -3.76 -3.22
N LYS A 148 11.36 -4.60 -2.96
CA LYS A 148 12.60 -4.62 -3.72
C LYS A 148 12.42 -5.42 -5.00
N PHE A 149 12.61 -4.80 -6.14
CA PHE A 149 12.62 -5.52 -7.40
C PHE A 149 13.95 -6.25 -7.56
N THR A 150 13.89 -7.57 -7.69
CA THR A 150 15.08 -8.43 -7.65
C THR A 150 16.00 -8.25 -8.85
N SER A 151 15.48 -7.81 -9.99
CA SER A 151 16.25 -7.70 -11.23
C SER A 151 17.22 -6.51 -11.24
N ASP A 152 16.84 -5.38 -10.63
CA ASP A 152 17.69 -4.18 -10.56
C ASP A 152 18.12 -3.80 -9.13
N GLY A 153 17.58 -4.49 -8.13
CA GLY A 153 17.88 -4.27 -6.73
C GLY A 153 17.31 -2.97 -6.16
N LYS A 154 16.40 -2.29 -6.86
CA LYS A 154 15.78 -1.02 -6.43
C LYS A 154 14.46 -1.25 -5.71
N TRP A 155 14.09 -0.30 -4.86
CA TRP A 155 12.85 -0.30 -4.10
C TRP A 155 11.74 0.46 -4.84
N TYR A 156 10.57 -0.15 -4.95
CA TYR A 156 9.41 0.40 -5.62
C TYR A 156 8.17 0.31 -4.74
N ARG A 157 7.16 1.12 -5.04
CA ARG A 157 5.83 0.90 -4.50
C ARG A 157 5.19 -0.28 -5.22
N ALA A 158 4.70 -1.24 -4.47
CA ALA A 158 3.98 -2.39 -4.98
C ALA A 158 2.63 -2.52 -4.28
N ARG A 159 1.72 -3.24 -4.93
CA ARG A 159 0.45 -3.66 -4.36
C ARG A 159 0.47 -5.17 -4.22
N VAL A 160 0.18 -5.68 -3.02
CA VAL A 160 0.03 -7.11 -2.79
C VAL A 160 -1.14 -7.61 -3.63
N LEU A 161 -0.92 -8.63 -4.47
CA LEU A 161 -1.99 -9.20 -5.29
C LEU A 161 -2.60 -10.43 -4.63
N ILE A 162 -1.73 -11.34 -4.20
CA ILE A 162 -2.06 -12.64 -3.65
C ILE A 162 -1.03 -12.93 -2.55
N VAL A 163 -1.47 -13.61 -1.49
CA VAL A 163 -0.59 -14.26 -0.51
C VAL A 163 -0.71 -15.75 -0.73
N GLU A 164 0.40 -16.41 -1.03
CA GLU A 164 0.46 -17.87 -1.16
C GLU A 164 0.87 -18.47 0.19
N GLU A 165 0.19 -19.54 0.61
CA GLU A 165 0.56 -20.28 1.82
C GLU A 165 1.90 -21.00 1.58
N ASN A 166 2.91 -20.70 2.41
CA ASN A 166 4.17 -21.44 2.39
C ASN A 166 3.91 -22.88 2.86
N SER A 167 3.93 -23.83 1.92
CA SER A 167 3.85 -25.28 2.19
C SER A 167 5.10 -25.82 2.87
#